data_AF-A0A397VDM8-F1
#
_entry.id   AF-A0A397VDM8-F1
#
_cell.length_a   1.000
_cell.length_b   1.000
_cell.length_c   1.000
_cell.angle_alpha   90.00
_cell.angle_beta   90.00
_cell.angle_gamma   90.00
#
_symmetry.space_group_name_H-M   'P 1'
#
loop_
_entity.id
_entity.type
_entity.pdbx_description
1 polymer ?
#
loop_
_entity_poly.entity_id
_entity_poly.type
_entity_poly.pdbx_seq_one_letter_code
_entity_poly.pdbx_strand_id
1 'polypeptide(L)'
;MARDMLGFLFLILLFLVLVTFYYRKAIFAKLPYLNRRYQRLPAIFSTNSFQNDIEGGLTSESFDLRQNIADGDNRSGLEDAAEIKRIMEAEGLNFDQARLFRMQRKFKTNNIDPQTGVPRDPKLVTFS
;
A
#
# COMPACT_ATOMS: atom_id res chain seq x y z
N MET A 1 -0.13 -3.30 52.54
CA MET A 1 0.22 -2.07 51.79
C MET A 1 0.94 -2.35 50.49
N ALA A 2 2.20 -2.79 50.46
CA ALA A 2 2.93 -2.97 49.18
C ALA A 2 2.32 -4.05 48.24
N ARG A 3 1.83 -5.18 48.79
CA ARG A 3 1.14 -6.23 48.00
C ARG A 3 -0.19 -5.75 47.41
N ASP A 4 -0.93 -4.96 48.17
CA ASP A 4 -2.22 -4.42 47.73
C ASP A 4 -2.00 -3.40 46.60
N MET A 5 -0.98 -2.53 46.74
CA MET A 5 -0.60 -1.59 45.67
C MET A 5 -0.15 -2.29 44.38
N LEU A 6 0.55 -3.42 44.48
CA LEU A 6 0.97 -4.19 43.31
C LEU A 6 -0.25 -4.79 42.57
N GLY A 7 -1.24 -5.27 43.32
CA GLY A 7 -2.51 -5.76 42.76
C GLY A 7 -3.30 -4.67 42.04
N PHE A 8 -3.39 -3.47 42.63
CA PHE A 8 -4.03 -2.33 41.98
C PHE A 8 -3.31 -1.91 40.69
N LEU A 9 -1.98 -1.88 40.70
CA LEU A 9 -1.19 -1.52 39.52
C LEU A 9 -1.36 -2.56 38.40
N PHE A 10 -1.44 -3.85 38.75
CA PHE A 10 -1.73 -4.91 37.80
C PHE A 10 -3.13 -4.78 37.18
N LEU A 11 -4.15 -4.45 37.99
CA LEU A 11 -5.51 -4.24 37.49
C LEU A 11 -5.60 -3.02 36.57
N ILE A 12 -4.90 -1.93 36.88
CA ILE A 12 -4.81 -0.74 36.02
C ILE A 12 -4.13 -1.09 34.69
N LEU A 13 -3.03 -1.85 34.73
CA LEU A 13 -2.34 -2.33 33.52
C LEU A 13 -3.25 -3.21 32.66
N LEU A 14 -3.94 -4.18 33.28
CA LEU A 14 -4.86 -5.09 32.60
C LEU A 14 -6.01 -4.31 31.93
N PHE A 15 -6.55 -3.32 32.64
CA PHE A 15 -7.60 -2.45 32.13
C PHE A 15 -7.11 -1.61 30.94
N LEU A 16 -5.92 -1.02 31.04
CA LEU A 16 -5.29 -0.27 29.94
C LEU A 16 -5.10 -1.15 28.69
N VAL A 17 -4.64 -2.39 28.87
CA VAL A 17 -4.46 -3.37 27.78
C VAL A 17 -5.80 -3.72 27.13
N LEU A 18 -6.85 -3.97 27.93
CA LEU A 18 -8.19 -4.26 27.43
C LEU A 18 -8.78 -3.09 26.65
N VAL A 19 -8.64 -1.86 27.15
CA VAL A 19 -9.10 -0.64 26.48
C VAL A 19 -8.35 -0.45 25.16
N THR A 20 -7.02 -0.57 25.14
CA THR A 20 -6.24 -0.48 23.89
C THR A 20 -6.61 -1.57 22.90
N PHE A 21 -6.86 -2.81 23.35
CA PHE A 21 -7.28 -3.91 22.49
C PHE A 21 -8.69 -3.69 21.90
N TYR A 22 -9.65 -3.25 22.71
CA TYR A 22 -11.01 -2.98 22.28
C TYR A 22 -11.06 -1.84 21.26
N TYR A 23 -10.35 -0.74 21.54
CA TYR A 23 -10.29 0.43 20.66
C TYR A 23 -9.20 0.35 19.59
N ARG A 24 -8.54 -0.81 19.41
CA ARG A 24 -7.40 -0.96 18.48
C ARG A 24 -7.68 -0.39 17.10
N LYS A 25 -8.85 -0.67 16.53
CA LYS A 25 -9.24 -0.21 15.18
C LYS A 25 -9.36 1.32 15.11
N ALA A 26 -9.92 1.96 16.14
CA ALA A 26 -10.08 3.41 16.21
C ALA A 26 -8.74 4.11 16.48
N ILE A 27 -7.88 3.50 17.30
CA ILE A 27 -6.51 3.99 17.57
C ILE A 27 -5.66 3.91 16.30
N PHE A 28 -5.67 2.77 15.60
CA PHE A 28 -4.97 2.60 14.32
C PHE A 28 -5.48 3.54 13.22
N ALA A 29 -6.75 3.93 13.24
CA ALA A 29 -7.32 4.89 12.29
C ALA A 29 -6.88 6.35 12.57
N LYS A 30 -6.51 6.68 13.82
CA LYS A 30 -6.08 8.04 14.22
C LYS A 30 -4.57 8.21 14.34
N LEU A 31 -3.80 7.12 14.37
CA LEU A 31 -2.36 7.18 14.19
C LEU A 31 -2.09 7.81 12.81
N PRO A 32 -1.53 9.03 12.74
CA PRO A 32 -1.17 9.61 11.46
C PRO A 32 -0.26 8.60 10.80
N TYR A 33 -0.70 8.10 9.64
CA TYR A 33 0.02 7.16 8.79
C TYR A 33 1.52 7.31 9.03
N LEU A 34 2.11 6.39 9.81
CA LEU A 34 3.56 6.26 9.82
C LEU A 34 3.92 6.10 8.36
N ASN A 35 4.59 7.12 7.84
CA ASN A 35 4.77 7.39 6.43
C ASN A 35 5.17 6.09 5.71
N ARG A 36 4.20 5.41 5.06
CA ARG A 36 4.48 4.38 4.04
C ARG A 36 5.06 5.01 2.78
N ARG A 37 5.84 6.09 2.90
CA ARG A 37 6.66 6.58 1.81
C ARG A 37 7.94 5.74 1.66
N TYR A 38 8.37 5.03 2.70
CA TYR A 38 9.58 4.20 2.65
C TYR A 38 9.51 2.98 3.58
N GLN A 39 8.71 2.00 3.22
CA GLN A 39 9.05 0.62 3.56
C GLN A 39 9.08 -0.17 2.27
N ARG A 40 10.07 0.15 1.42
CA ARG A 40 10.62 -0.83 0.49
C ARG A 40 11.26 -1.90 1.36
N LEU A 41 10.46 -2.84 1.85
CA LEU A 41 11.00 -4.09 2.37
C LEU A 41 11.84 -4.66 1.24
N PRO A 42 13.11 -5.05 1.49
CA PRO A 42 13.93 -5.68 0.47
C PRO A 42 13.13 -6.81 -0.18
N ALA A 43 13.19 -6.92 -1.51
CA ALA A 43 12.52 -7.97 -2.29
C ALA A 43 12.75 -9.39 -1.71
N ILE A 44 13.84 -9.57 -0.96
CA ILE A 44 14.19 -10.78 -0.20
C ILE A 44 13.09 -11.23 0.78
N PHE A 45 12.30 -10.30 1.35
CA PHE A 45 11.20 -10.60 2.27
C PHE A 45 9.82 -10.55 1.60
N SER A 46 9.76 -10.27 0.31
CA SER A 46 8.51 -10.27 -0.44
C SER A 46 8.17 -11.71 -0.80
N THR A 47 7.06 -12.23 -0.27
CA THR A 47 6.46 -13.50 -0.72
C THR A 47 5.73 -13.36 -2.06
N ASN A 48 5.80 -12.19 -2.71
CA ASN A 48 5.18 -11.95 -4.00
C ASN A 48 6.10 -12.43 -5.14
N SER A 49 5.49 -13.03 -6.16
CA SER A 49 6.18 -13.56 -7.34
C SER A 49 5.37 -13.23 -8.59
N PHE A 50 6.00 -13.25 -9.76
CA PHE A 50 5.29 -13.07 -11.03
C PHE A 50 4.15 -14.09 -11.22
N GLN A 51 4.33 -15.32 -10.75
CA GLN A 51 3.29 -16.35 -10.78
C GLN A 51 2.06 -15.93 -9.94
N ASN A 52 2.28 -15.46 -8.71
CA ASN A 52 1.21 -15.00 -7.83
C ASN A 52 0.49 -13.75 -8.38
N ASP A 53 1.21 -12.89 -9.11
CA ASP A 53 0.64 -11.73 -9.77
C ASP A 53 -0.28 -12.14 -10.93
N ILE A 54 0.15 -13.08 -11.77
CA ILE A 54 -0.67 -13.63 -12.86
C ILE A 54 -1.93 -14.30 -12.33
N GLU A 55 -1.79 -15.18 -11.33
CA GLU A 55 -2.93 -15.83 -10.67
C GLU A 55 -3.87 -14.82 -10.02
N GLY A 56 -3.32 -13.70 -9.57
CA GLY A 56 -4.07 -12.57 -9.03
C GLY A 56 -4.71 -11.65 -10.06
N GLY A 57 -4.64 -11.97 -11.35
CA GLY A 57 -5.18 -11.14 -12.42
C GLY A 57 -4.42 -9.83 -12.66
N LEU A 58 -3.16 -9.75 -12.23
CA LEU A 58 -2.30 -8.57 -12.37
C LEU A 58 -1.45 -8.62 -13.66
N THR A 59 -2.07 -9.07 -14.74
CA THR A 59 -1.48 -9.12 -16.09
C THR A 59 -2.55 -8.78 -17.12
N SER A 60 -2.14 -8.17 -18.23
CA SER A 60 -3.00 -7.78 -19.34
C SER A 60 -2.24 -7.93 -20.66
N GLU A 61 -2.93 -7.74 -21.78
CA GLU A 61 -2.30 -7.78 -23.12
C GLU A 61 -1.18 -6.73 -23.27
N SER A 62 -1.35 -5.55 -22.66
CA SER A 62 -0.34 -4.49 -22.68
C SER A 62 0.74 -4.66 -21.60
N PHE A 63 0.59 -5.65 -20.72
CA PHE A 63 1.46 -5.90 -19.58
C PHE A 63 1.50 -7.40 -19.24
N ASP A 64 2.25 -8.15 -20.05
CA ASP A 64 2.42 -9.60 -19.89
C ASP A 64 3.58 -9.94 -18.94
N LEU A 65 3.27 -10.71 -17.89
CA LEU A 65 4.24 -11.19 -16.90
C LEU A 65 4.74 -12.62 -17.18
N ARG A 66 4.15 -13.33 -18.16
CA ARG A 66 4.52 -14.71 -18.48
C ARG A 66 5.96 -14.82 -18.97
N GLN A 67 6.42 -13.82 -19.72
CA GLN A 67 7.78 -13.79 -20.22
C GLN A 67 8.81 -13.72 -19.08
N ASN A 68 8.51 -12.98 -18.00
CA ASN A 68 9.39 -12.94 -16.82
C ASN A 68 9.58 -14.32 -16.18
N ILE A 69 8.52 -15.13 -16.14
CA ILE A 69 8.58 -16.50 -15.63
C ILE A 69 9.41 -17.39 -16.58
N ALA A 70 9.17 -17.27 -17.89
CA ALA A 70 9.90 -18.03 -18.91
C ALA A 70 11.41 -17.72 -18.90
N ASP A 71 11.78 -16.46 -18.66
CA ASP A 71 13.16 -15.99 -18.61
C ASP A 71 13.86 -16.28 -17.27
N GLY A 72 13.15 -16.87 -16.29
CA GLY A 72 13.70 -17.16 -14.97
C GLY A 72 14.02 -15.91 -14.15
N ASP A 73 13.21 -14.86 -14.30
CA ASP A 73 13.39 -13.59 -13.59
C ASP A 73 13.23 -13.77 -12.06
N ASN A 74 14.27 -13.43 -11.32
CA ASN A 74 14.34 -13.59 -9.86
C ASN A 74 13.75 -12.41 -9.07
N ARG A 75 13.15 -11.41 -9.73
CA ARG A 75 12.49 -10.29 -9.04
C ARG A 75 11.21 -10.75 -8.35
N SER A 76 10.83 -10.06 -7.28
CA SER A 76 9.68 -10.39 -6.43
C SER A 76 8.32 -9.95 -6.98
N GLY A 77 8.14 -10.01 -8.31
CA GLY A 77 6.90 -9.56 -8.97
C GLY A 77 6.63 -8.07 -8.86
N LEU A 78 5.35 -7.69 -8.88
CA LEU A 78 4.84 -6.33 -8.85
C LEU A 78 4.86 -5.77 -7.43
N GLU A 79 5.63 -4.69 -7.19
CA GLU A 79 5.73 -4.05 -5.87
C GLU A 79 4.38 -3.48 -5.38
N ASP A 80 3.58 -2.97 -6.31
CA ASP A 80 2.31 -2.27 -6.02
C ASP A 80 1.08 -3.20 -6.05
N ALA A 81 1.28 -4.52 -6.17
CA ALA A 81 0.22 -5.51 -6.37
C ALA A 81 -0.96 -5.39 -5.39
N ALA A 82 -0.67 -5.29 -4.09
CA ALA A 82 -1.70 -5.23 -3.05
C ALA A 82 -2.57 -3.97 -3.13
N GLU A 83 -2.01 -2.84 -3.58
CA GLU A 83 -2.78 -1.61 -3.74
C GLU A 83 -3.62 -1.64 -5.01
N ILE A 84 -3.07 -2.18 -6.10
CA ILE A 84 -3.80 -2.35 -7.36
C ILE A 84 -5.01 -3.28 -7.16
N LYS A 85 -4.84 -4.43 -6.49
CA LYS A 85 -5.96 -5.34 -6.16
C LYS A 85 -7.07 -4.65 -5.37
N ARG A 86 -6.71 -3.83 -4.37
CA ARG A 86 -7.70 -3.04 -3.60
C ARG A 86 -8.46 -2.04 -4.47
N ILE A 87 -7.79 -1.40 -5.42
CA ILE A 87 -8.45 -0.47 -6.35
C ILE A 87 -9.38 -1.24 -7.29
N MET A 88 -8.95 -2.39 -7.82
CA MET A 88 -9.80 -3.26 -8.64
C MET A 88 -11.07 -3.68 -7.89
N GLU A 89 -10.93 -4.12 -6.63
CA GLU A 89 -12.05 -4.54 -5.78
C GLU A 89 -12.98 -3.37 -5.41
N ALA A 90 -12.42 -2.22 -5.04
CA ALA A 90 -13.20 -1.08 -4.56
C ALA A 90 -13.92 -0.32 -5.69
N GLU A 91 -13.29 -0.19 -6.85
CA GLU A 91 -13.79 0.62 -7.97
C GLU A 91 -14.36 -0.25 -9.11
N GLY A 92 -14.28 -1.58 -9.02
CA GLY A 92 -14.74 -2.50 -10.07
C GLY A 92 -13.95 -2.38 -11.38
N LEU A 93 -12.69 -1.97 -11.29
CA LEU A 93 -11.82 -1.71 -12.45
C LEU A 93 -11.01 -2.94 -12.83
N ASN A 94 -10.69 -3.06 -14.13
CA ASN A 94 -9.70 -4.04 -14.57
C ASN A 94 -8.27 -3.62 -14.18
N PHE A 95 -7.29 -4.49 -14.40
CA PHE A 95 -5.90 -4.26 -13.98
C PHE A 95 -5.29 -2.97 -14.54
N ASP A 96 -5.42 -2.72 -15.85
CA ASP A 96 -4.84 -1.54 -16.49
C ASP A 96 -5.54 -0.25 -16.05
N GLN A 97 -6.87 -0.29 -15.92
CA GLN A 97 -7.66 0.82 -15.38
C GLN A 97 -7.28 1.12 -13.94
N ALA A 98 -7.09 0.10 -13.10
CA ALA A 98 -6.68 0.27 -11.72
C ALA A 98 -5.27 0.87 -11.61
N ARG A 99 -4.34 0.48 -12.49
CA ARG A 99 -3.00 1.10 -12.60
C ARG A 99 -3.08 2.57 -13.03
N LEU A 100 -3.90 2.88 -14.02
CA LEU A 100 -4.13 4.26 -14.47
C LEU A 100 -4.72 5.10 -13.33
N PHE A 101 -5.76 4.62 -12.68
CA PHE A 101 -6.41 5.28 -11.55
C PHE A 101 -5.43 5.51 -10.40
N ARG A 102 -4.61 4.50 -10.07
CA ARG A 102 -3.54 4.59 -9.07
C ARG A 102 -2.58 5.73 -9.40
N MET A 103 -2.09 5.77 -10.64
CA MET A 103 -1.16 6.80 -11.11
C MET A 103 -1.80 8.20 -11.05
N GLN A 104 -3.03 8.35 -11.54
CA GLN A 104 -3.77 9.61 -11.49
C GLN A 104 -3.95 10.11 -10.06
N ARG A 105 -4.23 9.22 -9.11
CA ARG A 105 -4.29 9.55 -7.68
C ARG A 105 -2.94 10.02 -7.15
N LYS A 106 -1.82 9.38 -7.55
CA LYS A 106 -0.47 9.83 -7.20
C LYS A 106 -0.15 11.20 -7.82
N PHE A 107 -0.56 11.48 -9.06
CA PHE A 107 -0.35 12.80 -9.67
C PHE A 107 -1.10 13.88 -8.90
N LYS A 108 -2.37 13.64 -8.60
CA LYS A 108 -3.19 14.58 -7.82
C LYS A 108 -2.55 14.93 -6.46
N THR A 109 -1.97 13.96 -5.77
CA THR A 109 -1.33 14.19 -4.46
C THR A 109 0.05 14.86 -4.54
N ASN A 110 0.68 14.89 -5.72
CA ASN A 110 1.99 15.51 -5.95
C ASN A 110 1.91 16.78 -6.81
N ASN A 111 0.75 17.43 -6.87
CA ASN A 111 0.53 18.66 -7.65
C ASN A 111 0.87 18.51 -9.14
N ILE A 112 0.59 17.33 -9.70
CA ILE A 112 0.68 17.03 -11.13
C ILE A 112 -0.75 16.87 -11.65
N ASP A 113 -1.03 17.37 -12.85
CA ASP A 113 -2.32 17.21 -13.46
C ASP A 113 -2.58 15.74 -13.84
N PRO A 114 -3.62 15.08 -13.29
CA PRO A 114 -3.84 13.66 -13.53
C PRO A 114 -4.17 13.28 -14.97
N GLN A 115 -4.71 14.20 -15.76
CA GLN A 115 -5.12 13.93 -17.14
C GLN A 115 -3.97 14.12 -18.12
N THR A 116 -3.24 15.23 -17.99
CA THR A 116 -2.14 15.56 -18.91
C THR A 116 -0.78 15.03 -18.46
N GLY A 117 -0.61 14.71 -17.17
CA GLY A 117 0.69 14.35 -16.58
C GLY A 117 1.62 15.55 -16.37
N VAL A 118 1.15 16.78 -16.60
CA VAL A 118 1.96 18.00 -16.53
C VAL A 118 2.00 18.53 -15.10
N PRO A 119 3.16 18.92 -14.55
CA PRO A 119 3.24 19.59 -13.26
C PRO A 119 2.40 20.86 -13.22
N ARG A 120 1.69 21.10 -12.11
CA ARG A 120 0.91 22.34 -11.90
C ARG A 120 1.75 23.46 -11.28
N ASP A 121 3.07 23.43 -11.51
CA ASP A 121 3.99 24.45 -11.02
C ASP A 121 3.88 25.70 -11.91
N PRO A 122 3.60 26.89 -11.35
CA PRO A 122 3.55 28.14 -12.12
C PRO A 122 4.88 28.51 -12.81
N LYS A 123 6.00 27.93 -12.37
CA LYS A 123 7.32 28.13 -12.98
C LYS A 123 7.69 27.04 -13.99
N LEU A 124 6.78 26.13 -14.30
CA LEU A 124 7.03 25.10 -15.29
C LEU A 124 7.23 25.73 -16.68
N VAL A 125 8.38 25.45 -17.28
CA VAL A 125 8.67 25.76 -18.68
C VAL A 125 8.60 24.47 -19.47
N THR A 126 7.79 24.44 -20.52
CA THR A 126 7.68 23.30 -21.45
C THR A 126 8.07 23.77 -22.85
N PHE A 127 8.65 22.88 -23.64
CA PHE A 127 8.99 23.12 -25.04
C PHE A 127 8.21 22.10 -25.86
N SER A 128 7.24 22.55 -26.64
CA SER A 128 6.40 21.72 -27.51
C SER A 128 6.59 22.13 -28.96
#